data_AF-A0A4U0HJY3-F1
#
_entry.id   AF-A0A4U0HJY3-F1
#
_cell.length_a   1.000
_cell.length_b   1.000
_cell.length_c   1.000
_cell.angle_alpha   90.00
_cell.angle_beta   90.00
_cell.angle_gamma   90.00
#
_symmetry.space_group_name_H-M   'P 1'
#
loop_
_entity.id
_entity.type
_entity.pdbx_description
1 polymer ?
#
loop_
_entity_poly.entity_id
_entity_poly.type
_entity_poly.pdbx_seq_one_letter_code
_entity_poly.pdbx_strand_id
1 'polypeptide(L)'
;MAEQLKSLGVARTFGEPLQVGGETVVPVAWVQYGFGGGGDADGAAGGGGGGIALPLGVYAGRGDGPATFRPNTVALLAVLIPLVWCAGRAVARVVRAAKK
;
A
#
# COMPACT_ATOMS: atom_id res chain seq x y z
N MET A 1 10.31 -20.62 -2.89
CA MET A 1 9.88 -19.46 -2.07
C MET A 1 9.74 -18.16 -2.87
N ALA A 2 10.74 -17.71 -3.62
CA ALA A 2 10.62 -16.48 -4.43
C ALA A 2 9.46 -16.51 -5.45
N GLU A 3 9.19 -17.65 -6.07
CA GLU A 3 8.10 -17.81 -7.05
C GLU A 3 6.70 -17.76 -6.39
N GLN A 4 6.55 -18.33 -5.18
CA GLN A 4 5.33 -18.17 -4.37
C GLN A 4 5.16 -16.73 -3.90
N LEU A 5 6.25 -16.01 -3.60
CA LEU A 5 6.19 -14.60 -3.21
C LEU A 5 5.75 -13.69 -4.37
N LYS A 6 6.15 -14.00 -5.62
CA LYS A 6 5.67 -13.31 -6.83
C LYS A 6 4.19 -13.56 -7.10
N SER A 7 3.71 -14.81 -7.01
CA SER A 7 2.28 -15.10 -7.19
C SER A 7 1.43 -14.52 -6.07
N LEU A 8 1.95 -14.46 -4.83
CA LEU A 8 1.33 -13.75 -3.70
C LEU A 8 1.35 -12.23 -3.88
N GLY A 9 2.32 -11.65 -4.58
CA GLY A 9 2.40 -10.20 -4.78
C GLY A 9 1.24 -9.65 -5.62
N VAL A 10 0.93 -10.30 -6.74
CA VAL A 10 -0.16 -9.91 -7.66
C VAL A 10 -1.53 -10.40 -7.15
N ALA A 11 -1.61 -11.62 -6.61
CA ALA A 11 -2.85 -12.16 -6.05
C ALA A 11 -3.28 -11.53 -4.72
N ARG A 12 -2.37 -10.83 -4.01
CA ARG A 12 -2.74 -10.04 -2.82
C ARG A 12 -3.01 -8.58 -3.14
N THR A 13 -2.65 -8.10 -4.33
CA THR A 13 -2.99 -6.72 -4.73
C THR A 13 -4.44 -6.60 -5.15
N PHE A 14 -5.04 -7.68 -5.66
CA PHE A 14 -6.45 -7.77 -6.02
C PHE A 14 -7.15 -8.83 -5.18
N GLY A 15 -8.25 -8.46 -4.51
CA GLY A 15 -9.07 -9.39 -3.75
C GLY A 15 -9.99 -10.22 -4.62
N GLU A 16 -10.64 -11.22 -4.03
CA GLU A 16 -11.68 -11.98 -4.71
C GLU A 16 -12.87 -11.06 -5.10
N PRO A 17 -13.50 -11.27 -6.27
CA PRO A 17 -14.69 -10.54 -6.66
C PRO A 17 -15.83 -10.75 -5.66
N LEU A 18 -16.44 -9.66 -5.22
CA LEU A 18 -17.53 -9.63 -4.23
C LEU A 18 -18.77 -8.99 -4.85
N GLN A 19 -19.94 -9.59 -4.65
CA GLN A 19 -21.20 -8.95 -5.01
C GLN A 19 -21.67 -8.03 -3.88
N VAL A 20 -21.71 -6.73 -4.16
CA VAL A 20 -22.16 -5.70 -3.21
C VAL A 20 -23.19 -4.82 -3.91
N GLY A 21 -24.43 -4.80 -3.42
CA GLY A 21 -25.49 -3.93 -3.97
C GLY A 21 -25.81 -4.19 -5.45
N GLY A 22 -25.61 -5.42 -5.94
CA GLY A 22 -25.82 -5.78 -7.35
C GLY A 22 -24.68 -5.40 -8.29
N GLU A 23 -23.55 -4.95 -7.75
CA GLU A 23 -22.32 -4.64 -8.47
C GLU A 23 -21.24 -5.68 -8.11
N THR A 24 -20.42 -6.05 -9.09
CA THR A 24 -19.21 -6.86 -8.86
C THR A 24 -18.07 -5.93 -8.48
N VAL A 25 -17.49 -6.17 -7.30
CA VAL A 25 -16.44 -5.34 -6.72
C VAL A 25 -15.18 -6.16 -6.52
N VAL A 26 -14.06 -5.71 -7.07
CA VAL A 26 -12.74 -6.32 -6.91
C VAL A 26 -11.88 -5.39 -6.04
N PRO A 27 -11.58 -5.76 -4.79
CA PRO A 27 -10.74 -4.94 -3.91
C PRO A 27 -9.33 -4.80 -4.43
N VAL A 28 -8.71 -3.64 -4.20
CA VAL A 28 -7.32 -3.38 -4.56
C VAL A 28 -6.55 -2.85 -3.35
N ALA A 29 -5.42 -3.47 -3.03
CA ALA A 29 -4.58 -3.10 -1.89
C ALA A 29 -3.10 -3.13 -2.25
N TRP A 30 -2.30 -2.18 -1.75
CA TRP A 30 -0.85 -2.30 -1.79
C TRP A 30 -0.37 -3.15 -0.63
N VAL A 31 0.37 -4.21 -0.93
CA VAL A 31 0.91 -5.13 0.08
C VAL A 31 2.42 -5.13 -0.01
N GLN A 32 3.07 -4.91 1.13
CA GLN A 32 4.51 -5.04 1.29
C GLN A 32 4.78 -5.96 2.47
N TYR A 33 5.76 -6.84 2.32
CA TYR A 33 6.22 -7.71 3.40
C TYR A 33 7.75 -7.76 3.37
N GLY A 34 8.34 -7.98 4.54
CA GLY A 34 9.77 -8.10 4.73
C GLY A 34 10.08 -9.12 5.79
N PHE A 35 11.20 -9.82 5.61
CA PHE A 35 11.71 -10.81 6.54
C PHE A 35 13.18 -10.50 6.81
N GLY A 36 13.60 -10.65 8.05
CA GLY A 36 14.98 -10.44 8.48
C GLY A 36 15.40 -11.52 9.47
N GLY A 37 16.62 -12.01 9.31
CA GLY A 37 17.25 -12.94 10.25
C GLY A 37 18.56 -12.35 10.77
N GLY A 38 18.88 -12.65 12.01
CA GLY A 38 20.17 -12.33 12.64
C GLY A 38 20.63 -13.51 13.48
N GLY A 39 21.94 -13.73 13.55
CA GLY A 39 22.51 -14.77 14.40
C GLY A 39 23.89 -14.39 14.89
N ASP A 40 24.22 -14.87 16.09
CA ASP A 40 25.51 -14.63 16.76
C ASP A 40 26.41 -15.87 16.74
N ALA A 41 27.69 -15.69 17.06
CA ALA A 41 28.73 -16.72 17.00
C ALA A 41 28.45 -17.94 17.89
N ASP A 42 27.68 -17.76 18.97
CA ASP A 42 27.28 -18.84 19.90
C ASP A 42 26.07 -19.66 19.39
N GLY A 43 25.66 -19.45 18.12
CA GLY A 43 24.60 -20.23 17.48
C GLY A 43 23.18 -19.77 17.83
N ALA A 44 23.03 -18.69 18.60
CA ALA A 44 21.74 -18.06 18.79
C ALA A 44 21.29 -17.39 17.48
N ALA A 45 20.18 -17.86 16.91
CA ALA A 45 19.58 -17.30 15.71
C ALA A 45 18.16 -16.80 16.01
N GLY A 46 17.85 -15.59 15.55
CA GLY A 46 16.54 -14.97 15.63
C GLY A 46 16.05 -14.56 14.25
N GLY A 47 14.77 -14.84 13.97
CA GLY A 47 14.11 -14.41 12.74
C GLY A 47 12.87 -13.58 13.06
N GLY A 48 12.65 -12.52 12.29
CA GLY A 48 11.46 -11.67 12.35
C GLY A 48 10.89 -11.42 10.97
N GLY A 49 9.58 -11.26 10.89
CA GLY A 49 8.88 -10.89 9.67
C GLY A 49 7.78 -9.89 9.98
N GLY A 50 7.50 -9.01 9.02
CA GLY A 50 6.45 -8.01 9.12
C GLY A 50 5.91 -7.63 7.75
N GLY A 51 4.77 -6.96 7.73
CA GLY A 51 4.19 -6.46 6.50
C GLY A 51 3.10 -5.43 6.74
N ILE A 52 2.78 -4.70 5.68
CA ILE A 52 1.71 -3.72 5.63
C ILE A 52 0.77 -4.05 4.47
N ALA A 53 -0.51 -3.78 4.67
CA ALA A 53 -1.53 -3.83 3.63
C ALA A 53 -2.32 -2.53 3.66
N LEU A 54 -2.29 -1.77 2.57
CA LEU A 54 -2.95 -0.47 2.43
C LEU A 54 -4.07 -0.58 1.38
N PRO A 55 -5.35 -0.46 1.75
CA PRO A 55 -6.46 -0.55 0.80
C PRO A 55 -6.49 0.69 -0.08
N LEU A 56 -6.20 0.52 -1.38
CA LEU A 56 -6.14 1.62 -2.34
C LEU A 56 -7.52 1.99 -2.89
N GLY A 57 -8.41 1.01 -2.99
CA GLY A 57 -9.73 1.20 -3.58
C GLY A 57 -10.32 -0.11 -4.06
N VAL A 58 -11.26 0.00 -4.99
CA VAL A 58 -11.93 -1.14 -5.62
C VAL A 58 -12.14 -0.88 -7.09
N TYR A 59 -12.05 -1.92 -7.92
CA TYR A 59 -12.70 -1.89 -9.24
C TYR A 59 -14.15 -2.29 -9.06
N ALA A 60 -15.06 -1.53 -9.67
CA ALA A 60 -16.49 -1.72 -9.53
C ALA A 60 -17.13 -1.72 -10.92
N GLY A 61 -17.89 -2.77 -11.22
CA GLY A 61 -18.54 -2.95 -12.51
C GLY A 61 -19.92 -3.57 -12.35
N ARG A 62 -20.89 -3.10 -13.15
CA ARG A 62 -22.27 -3.59 -13.17
C ARG A 62 -22.59 -4.19 -14.53
N GLY A 63 -22.95 -5.47 -14.54
CA GLY A 63 -23.23 -6.20 -15.78
C GLY A 63 -22.01 -6.22 -16.71
N ASP A 64 -22.24 -5.96 -17.99
CA ASP A 64 -21.22 -6.10 -19.05
C ASP A 64 -20.45 -4.79 -19.32
N GLY A 65 -20.71 -3.74 -18.52
CA GLY A 65 -20.06 -2.44 -18.65
C GLY A 65 -18.60 -2.43 -18.18
N PRO A 66 -17.81 -1.41 -18.56
CA PRO A 66 -16.41 -1.30 -18.15
C PRO A 66 -16.31 -1.10 -16.63
N ALA A 67 -15.41 -1.85 -15.98
CA ALA A 67 -15.12 -1.66 -14.56
C ALA A 67 -14.42 -0.30 -14.33
N THR A 68 -14.86 0.43 -13.32
CA THR A 68 -14.28 1.72 -12.93
C THR A 68 -13.54 1.60 -11.62
N PHE A 69 -12.37 2.26 -11.51
CA PHE A 69 -11.63 2.28 -10.26
C PHE A 69 -12.21 3.35 -9.32
N ARG A 70 -12.64 2.94 -8.14
CA ARG A 70 -13.10 3.81 -7.06
C ARG A 70 -12.04 3.85 -5.95
N PRO A 71 -11.32 4.97 -5.78
CA PRO A 71 -10.26 5.07 -4.79
C PRO A 71 -10.81 5.16 -3.36
N ASN A 72 -10.00 4.71 -2.40
CA ASN A 72 -10.24 4.94 -0.97
C ASN A 72 -9.73 6.33 -0.58
N THR A 73 -10.66 7.27 -0.36
CA THR A 73 -10.33 8.65 0.00
C THR A 73 -9.57 8.75 1.32
N VAL A 74 -9.84 7.88 2.29
CA VAL A 74 -9.13 7.85 3.58
C VAL A 74 -7.66 7.46 3.37
N ALA A 75 -7.42 6.42 2.57
CA ALA A 75 -6.06 6.01 2.22
C ALA A 75 -5.31 7.10 1.44
N LEU A 76 -5.98 7.76 0.49
CA LEU A 76 -5.42 8.90 -0.25
C LEU A 76 -5.01 10.03 0.70
N LEU A 77 -5.89 10.42 1.63
CA LEU A 77 -5.60 11.48 2.59
C LEU A 77 -4.43 11.10 3.52
N ALA A 78 -4.38 9.86 4.00
CA ALA A 78 -3.29 9.39 4.85
C ALA A 78 -1.93 9.48 4.16
N VAL A 79 -1.84 9.08 2.88
CA VAL A 79 -0.61 9.17 2.07
C VAL A 79 -0.22 10.62 1.78
N LEU A 80 -1.19 11.54 1.68
CA LEU A 80 -0.92 12.96 1.44
C LEU A 80 -0.32 13.68 2.66
N ILE A 81 -0.59 13.23 3.90
CA ILE A 81 -0.07 13.89 5.12
C ILE A 81 1.47 14.06 5.11
N PRO A 82 2.29 13.00 4.93
CA PRO A 82 3.74 13.15 4.90
C PRO A 82 4.22 13.99 3.71
N LEU A 83 3.55 13.90 2.56
CA LEU A 83 3.87 14.71 1.39
C LEU A 83 3.67 16.21 1.67
N VAL A 84 2.50 16.58 2.19
CA VAL A 84 2.16 17.96 2.54
C VAL A 84 3.11 18.49 3.62
N TRP A 85 3.44 17.67 4.62
CA TRP A 85 4.39 18.04 5.66
C TRP A 85 5.79 18.32 5.09
N CYS A 86 6.33 17.41 4.26
CA CYS A 86 7.63 17.57 3.63
C CYS A 86 7.67 18.80 2.70
N ALA A 87 6.65 18.99 1.87
CA ALA A 87 6.53 20.15 0.99
C ALA A 87 6.48 21.46 1.78
N GLY A 88 5.64 21.53 2.82
CA GLY A 88 5.55 22.70 3.70
C GLY A 88 6.88 23.01 4.39
N ARG A 89 7.60 21.98 4.87
CA ARG A 89 8.92 22.15 5.48
C ARG A 89 10.00 22.58 4.49
N ALA A 90 9.94 22.12 3.24
CA ALA A 90 10.85 22.53 2.18
C ALA A 90 10.66 24.01 1.84
N VAL A 91 9.40 24.42 1.61
CA VAL A 91 9.04 25.83 1.34
C VAL A 91 9.46 26.74 2.49
N ALA A 92 9.18 26.36 3.74
CA ALA A 92 9.57 27.16 4.91
C ALA A 92 11.09 27.37 5.00
N ARG A 93 11.90 26.34 4.65
CA ARG A 93 13.37 26.46 4.62
C ARG A 93 13.86 27.38 3.51
N VAL A 94 13.30 27.26 2.30
CA VAL A 94 13.65 28.12 1.17
C VAL A 94 13.33 29.58 1.48
N VAL A 95 12.13 29.86 1.99
CA VAL A 95 11.73 31.22 2.38
C VAL A 95 12.66 31.79 3.46
N ARG A 96 13.05 30.98 4.44
CA ARG A 96 13.97 31.41 5.51
C ARG A 96 15.39 31.68 4.99
N ALA A 97 15.86 30.94 4.01
CA ALA A 97 17.15 31.15 3.37
C ALA A 97 17.15 32.40 2.47
N ALA A 98 16.07 32.67 1.76
CA ALA A 98 15.94 33.85 0.89
C ALA A 98 15.74 35.17 1.66
N LYS A 99 15.33 35.11 2.93
CA LYS A 99 15.20 36.26 3.84
C LYS A 99 16.48 36.57 4.62
N LYS A 100 17.56 35.80 4.40
CA LYS A 100 18.85 35.95 5.06
C LYS A 100 19.86 36.52 4.08
#